data_AF-A0A9Q0T7G4-F1
#
_entry.id   AF-A0A9Q0T7G4-F1
#
_cell.length_a   1.000
_cell.length_b   1.000
_cell.length_c   1.000
_cell.angle_alpha   90.00
_cell.angle_beta   90.00
_cell.angle_gamma   90.00
#
_symmetry.space_group_name_H-M   'P 1'
#
loop_
_entity.id
_entity.type
_entity.pdbx_description
1 polymer ?
#
loop_
_entity_poly.entity_id
_entity_poly.type
_entity_poly.pdbx_seq_one_letter_code
_entity_poly.pdbx_strand_id
1 'polypeptide(L)'
;MIRAIPSNASDNIYCTLLAQSAVHGAMAGYTGFTVGPVNSRHAYIPIARVTEVQNTVKVTDRMWARLLASTNQPSFLNSSEMLPETV
;
A
#
# COMPACT_ATOMS: atom_id res chain seq x y z
N MET A 1 9.82 0.96 -19.41
CA MET A 1 9.92 2.41 -19.16
C MET A 1 8.89 2.82 -18.10
N ILE A 2 9.11 2.40 -16.84
CA ILE A 2 8.21 2.71 -15.70
C ILE A 2 9.08 3.04 -14.47
N ARG A 3 10.00 2.14 -14.10
CA ARG A 3 10.94 2.29 -12.97
C ARG A 3 12.18 3.19 -13.20
N ALA A 4 12.32 3.81 -14.38
CA ALA A 4 13.53 4.53 -14.80
C ALA A 4 13.22 5.95 -15.30
N ILE A 5 12.05 6.48 -14.94
CA ILE A 5 11.61 7.83 -15.27
C ILE A 5 11.74 8.71 -14.01
N PRO A 6 11.99 10.02 -14.15
CA PRO A 6 12.01 10.93 -13.01
C PRO A 6 10.68 10.94 -12.26
N SER A 7 10.75 11.13 -10.96
CA SER A 7 9.60 11.24 -10.06
C SER A 7 8.73 12.44 -10.41
N ASN A 8 7.42 12.29 -10.21
CA ASN A 8 6.49 13.43 -10.30
C ASN A 8 6.59 14.31 -9.04
N ALA A 9 5.89 15.46 -9.03
CA ALA A 9 5.94 16.40 -7.91
C ALA A 9 5.46 15.79 -6.58
N SER A 10 4.40 14.97 -6.61
CA SER A 10 3.86 14.31 -5.43
C SER A 10 4.84 13.29 -4.84
N ASP A 11 5.47 12.48 -5.71
CA ASP A 11 6.49 11.51 -5.32
C ASP A 11 7.73 12.21 -4.75
N ASN A 12 8.12 13.36 -5.30
CA ASN A 12 9.22 14.17 -4.74
C ASN A 12 8.93 14.64 -3.31
N ILE A 13 7.72 15.15 -3.06
CA ILE A 13 7.31 15.56 -1.70
C ILE A 13 7.30 14.34 -0.78
N TYR A 14 6.71 13.24 -1.22
CA TYR A 14 6.61 12.02 -0.42
C TYR A 14 7.98 11.44 -0.05
N CYS A 15 8.89 11.31 -1.01
CA CYS A 15 10.26 10.84 -0.76
C CYS A 15 11.04 11.78 0.17
N THR A 16 10.83 13.10 0.06
CA THR A 16 11.46 14.08 0.95
C THR A 16 10.99 13.90 2.40
N LEU A 17 9.67 13.76 2.61
CA LEU A 17 9.10 13.55 3.95
C LEU A 17 9.56 12.23 4.57
N LEU A 18 9.62 11.16 3.78
CA LEU A 18 10.15 9.86 4.22
C LEU A 18 11.62 9.99 4.64
N ALA A 19 12.46 10.63 3.82
CA ALA A 19 13.88 10.80 4.10
C ALA A 19 14.12 11.62 5.38
N GLN A 20 13.45 12.77 5.53
CA GLN A 20 13.57 13.61 6.73
C GLN A 20 13.14 12.86 8.00
N SER A 21 12.02 12.15 7.93
CA SER A 21 11.51 11.35 9.06
C SER A 21 12.47 10.25 9.46
N ALA A 22 13.08 9.56 8.48
CA ALA A 22 14.06 8.52 8.72
C ALA A 22 15.33 9.06 9.38
N VAL A 23 15.84 10.20 8.88
CA VAL A 23 17.00 10.89 9.46
C VAL A 23 16.70 11.33 10.90
N HIS A 24 15.55 11.95 11.16
CA HIS A 24 15.17 12.34 12.53
C HIS A 24 15.10 11.14 13.47
N GLY A 25 14.53 10.01 13.03
CA GLY A 25 14.45 8.80 13.85
C GLY A 25 15.82 8.20 14.14
N ALA A 26 16.71 8.18 13.14
CA ALA A 26 18.08 7.73 13.30
C ALA A 26 18.88 8.65 14.24
N MET A 27 18.73 9.96 14.12
CA MET A 27 19.37 10.96 14.99
C MET A 27 18.85 10.92 16.43
N ALA A 28 17.60 10.47 16.63
CA ALA A 28 17.05 10.20 17.96
C ALA A 28 17.56 8.87 18.57
N GLY A 29 18.36 8.10 17.84
CA GLY A 29 18.93 6.83 18.29
C GLY A 29 18.04 5.60 18.04
N TYR A 30 16.95 5.74 17.27
CA TYR A 30 16.14 4.59 16.88
C TYR A 30 16.82 3.75 15.80
N THR A 31 16.58 2.44 15.82
CA THR A 31 17.10 1.48 14.83
C THR A 31 16.07 0.38 14.55
N GLY A 32 16.27 -0.41 13.49
CA GLY A 32 15.39 -1.53 13.14
C GLY A 32 13.98 -1.11 12.69
N PHE A 33 13.80 0.13 12.24
CA PHE A 33 12.52 0.66 11.78
C PHE A 33 12.60 1.12 10.32
N THR A 34 11.44 1.19 9.67
CA THR A 34 11.23 1.89 8.41
C THR A 34 10.20 3.01 8.62
N VAL A 35 10.12 3.94 7.68
CA VAL A 35 9.14 5.03 7.73
C VAL A 35 8.10 4.81 6.65
N GLY A 36 6.84 5.04 7.00
CA GLY A 36 5.74 5.03 6.03
C GLY A 36 4.53 5.82 6.53
N PRO A 37 3.60 6.16 5.62
CA PRO A 37 2.32 6.73 5.97
C PRO A 37 1.42 5.67 6.61
N VAL A 38 0.87 5.99 7.77
CA VAL A 38 -0.17 5.23 8.46
C VAL A 38 -1.31 6.19 8.75
N ASN A 39 -2.49 5.97 8.16
CA ASN A 39 -3.65 6.86 8.30
C ASN A 39 -3.30 8.34 8.05
N SER A 40 -2.63 8.62 6.93
CA SER A 40 -2.21 9.97 6.51
C SER A 40 -1.18 10.66 7.43
N ARG A 41 -0.50 9.92 8.30
CA ARG A 41 0.61 10.43 9.14
C ARG A 41 1.85 9.59 8.94
N HIS A 42 3.03 10.22 8.90
CA HIS A 42 4.29 9.47 8.86
C HIS A 42 4.59 8.86 10.22
N ALA A 43 4.85 7.56 10.24
CA ALA A 43 5.12 6.80 11.45
C ALA A 43 6.38 5.94 11.30
N TYR A 44 6.98 5.60 12.45
CA TYR A 44 8.05 4.61 12.54
C TYR A 44 7.44 3.23 12.70
N ILE A 45 7.81 2.32 11.82
CA ILE A 45 7.24 0.97 11.73
C ILE A 45 8.38 -0.03 11.90
N PRO A 46 8.34 -0.94 12.90
CA PRO A 46 9.36 -1.96 13.06
C PRO A 46 9.48 -2.84 11.81
N ILE A 47 10.71 -3.08 11.33
CA ILE A 47 10.94 -3.86 10.10
C ILE A 47 10.38 -5.28 10.25
N ALA A 48 10.55 -5.89 11.42
CA ALA A 48 10.00 -7.22 11.72
C ALA A 48 8.49 -7.30 11.43
N ARG A 49 7.73 -6.27 11.82
CA ARG A 49 6.27 -6.19 11.62
C ARG A 49 5.89 -6.00 10.15
N VAL A 50 6.70 -5.26 9.39
CA VAL A 50 6.46 -4.99 7.95
C VAL A 50 6.69 -6.24 7.12
N THR A 51 7.67 -7.07 7.48
CA THR A 51 8.02 -8.27 6.70
C THR A 51 7.12 -9.46 6.95
N GLU A 52 6.27 -9.43 8.00
CA GLU A 52 5.40 -10.55 8.36
C GLU A 52 4.30 -10.85 7.34
N VAL A 53 3.75 -9.82 6.67
CA VAL A 53 2.61 -9.97 5.76
C VAL A 53 2.79 -9.06 4.56
N GLN A 54 2.38 -9.53 3.39
CA GLN A 54 2.35 -8.75 2.16
C GLN A 54 0.93 -8.23 1.88
N ASN A 55 0.83 -7.01 1.36
CA ASN A 55 -0.46 -6.45 0.96
C ASN A 55 -0.90 -7.04 -0.38
N THR A 56 -1.84 -7.97 -0.35
CA THR A 56 -2.45 -8.57 -1.56
C THR A 56 -3.76 -7.86 -1.90
N VAL A 57 -4.03 -7.70 -3.19
CA VAL A 57 -5.31 -7.12 -3.65
C VAL A 57 -6.47 -8.00 -3.20
N LYS A 58 -7.45 -7.39 -2.51
CA LYS A 58 -8.67 -8.08 -2.10
C LYS A 58 -9.67 -8.08 -3.25
N VAL A 59 -9.83 -9.26 -3.87
CA VAL A 59 -10.71 -9.48 -5.04
C VAL A 59 -12.19 -9.20 -4.74
N THR A 60 -12.59 -9.25 -3.48
CA THR A 60 -13.99 -8.99 -3.07
C THR A 60 -14.27 -7.52 -2.75
N ASP A 61 -13.28 -6.62 -2.83
CA ASP A 61 -13.42 -5.23 -2.42
C ASP A 61 -13.87 -4.30 -3.56
N ARG A 62 -14.39 -3.12 -3.21
CA ARG A 62 -14.92 -2.12 -4.14
C ARG A 62 -13.93 -1.72 -5.23
N MET A 63 -12.64 -1.63 -4.90
CA MET A 63 -11.63 -1.26 -5.88
C MET A 63 -11.47 -2.33 -6.97
N TRP A 64 -11.57 -3.61 -6.61
CA TRP A 64 -11.58 -4.70 -7.57
C TRP A 64 -12.86 -4.72 -8.40
N ALA A 65 -14.02 -4.51 -7.78
CA ALA A 65 -15.30 -4.41 -8.50
C ALA A 65 -15.29 -3.27 -9.54
N ARG A 66 -14.66 -2.13 -9.23
CA ARG A 66 -14.46 -1.03 -10.19
C ARG A 66 -13.59 -1.43 -11.38
N LEU A 67 -12.55 -2.24 -11.15
CA LEU A 67 -11.70 -2.77 -12.22
C LEU A 67 -12.49 -3.72 -13.13
N LEU A 68 -13.29 -4.63 -12.57
CA LEU A 68 -14.13 -5.53 -13.38
C LEU A 68 -15.15 -4.74 -14.21
N ALA A 69 -15.81 -3.74 -13.61
CA ALA A 69 -16.78 -2.90 -14.29
C ALA A 69 -16.17 -2.04 -15.41
N SER A 70 -14.93 -1.56 -15.26
CA SER A 70 -14.27 -0.74 -16.29
C SER A 70 -13.69 -1.56 -17.43
N THR A 71 -13.29 -2.81 -17.15
CA THR A 71 -12.67 -3.71 -18.13
C THR A 71 -13.66 -4.70 -18.78
N ASN A 72 -14.88 -4.80 -18.25
CA ASN A 72 -15.88 -5.82 -18.61
C ASN A 72 -15.35 -7.26 -18.49
N GLN A 73 -14.38 -7.50 -17.60
CA GLN A 73 -13.86 -8.84 -17.34
C GLN A 73 -14.83 -9.65 -16.46
N PRO A 74 -14.94 -10.96 -16.66
CA PRO A 74 -15.73 -11.83 -15.79
C PRO A 74 -15.12 -11.91 -14.38
N SER A 75 -15.94 -12.23 -13.38
CA SER A 75 -15.44 -12.53 -12.04
C SER A 75 -14.56 -13.78 -12.08
N PHE A 76 -13.40 -13.71 -11.42
CA PHE A 76 -12.48 -14.84 -11.26
C PHE A 76 -12.79 -15.69 -10.01
N LEU A 77 -13.89 -15.40 -9.31
CA LEU A 77 -14.35 -16.20 -8.17
C LEU A 77 -15.04 -17.48 -8.66
N ASN A 78 -14.72 -18.60 -8.04
CA ASN A 78 -15.43 -19.86 -8.28
C ASN A 78 -16.87 -19.75 -7.73
N SER A 79 -17.82 -20.47 -8.34
CA SER A 79 -19.24 -20.46 -7.94
C SER A 79 -19.48 -20.78 -6.46
N SER A 80 -18.56 -21.50 -5.81
CA SER A 80 -18.61 -21.81 -4.36
C SER A 80 -18.25 -20.63 -3.44
N GLU A 81 -17.61 -19.56 -3.96
CA GLU A 81 -17.17 -18.40 -3.19
C GLU A 81 -18.09 -17.18 -3.36
N MET A 82 -19.14 -17.29 -4.19
CA MET A 82 -20.20 -16.30 -4.22
C MET A 82 -20.98 -16.40 -2.91
N LEU A 83 -20.73 -15.45 -1.99
CA LEU A 83 -21.53 -15.31 -0.78
C LEU A 83 -23.02 -15.23 -1.14
N PRO A 84 -23.91 -15.87 -0.37
CA PRO A 84 -25.33 -15.83 -0.64
C PRO A 84 -25.78 -14.37 -0.62
N GLU A 85 -26.46 -13.95 -1.68
CA GLU A 85 -27.19 -12.69 -1.70
C GLU A 85 -28.16 -12.70 -0.51
N THR A 86 -27.84 -11.94 0.53
CA THR A 86 -28.80 -11.68 1.60
C THR A 86 -29.87 -10.75 1.02
N VAL A 87 -31.03 -11.35 0.73
CA VAL A 87 -32.33 -10.71 0.45
C VAL A 87 -32.70 -9.74 1.56
#